data_AF-A0AAV0X1V1-F1
#
_entry.id   AF-A0AAV0X1V1-F1
#
_cell.length_a   1.000
_cell.length_b   1.000
_cell.length_c   1.000
_cell.angle_alpha   90.00
_cell.angle_beta   90.00
_cell.angle_gamma   90.00
#
_symmetry.space_group_name_H-M   'P 1'
#
loop_
_entity.id
_entity.type
_entity.pdbx_description
1 polymer ?
#
loop_
_entity_poly.entity_id
_entity_poly.type
_entity_poly.pdbx_seq_one_letter_code
_entity_poly.pdbx_strand_id
1 'polypeptide(L)'
;MHDVTEGVARYDMAVIITQLINDKYFTLIVGELVPIETPVWQLYIALRKIVDICCAKTIQSECSHLLDQIVAEHNRLYLLLSGSNLKPKFHMLTHYGRLLIKNGPLILTSCIRFEAKHKILKAFANSIPCRINLGHTLANKIQLQMASRYLTMSGLGPFVHFLAQQIKLY
;
A
#
# COMPACT_ATOMS: atom_id res chain seq x y z
N MET A 1 14.97 0.00 -9.15
CA MET A 1 15.89 -0.33 -8.04
C MET A 1 16.98 -1.15 -8.68
N HIS A 2 18.24 -0.70 -8.66
CA HIS A 2 19.34 -1.51 -9.17
C HIS A 2 19.38 -2.83 -8.39
N ASP A 3 19.68 -3.92 -9.10
CA ASP A 3 19.65 -5.28 -8.58
C ASP A 3 20.69 -5.41 -7.44
N VAL A 4 20.20 -5.48 -6.21
CA VAL A 4 21.02 -5.52 -4.99
C VAL A 4 21.77 -6.86 -4.89
N THR A 5 21.44 -7.82 -5.75
CA THR A 5 21.99 -9.18 -5.73
C THR A 5 22.96 -9.47 -6.87
N GLU A 6 23.17 -8.51 -7.79
CA GLU A 6 24.12 -8.64 -8.90
C GLU A 6 25.55 -8.86 -8.37
N GLY A 7 26.14 -10.02 -8.71
CA GLY A 7 27.52 -10.39 -8.32
C GLY A 7 27.69 -11.01 -6.93
N VAL A 8 26.63 -11.15 -6.13
CA VAL A 8 26.72 -11.72 -4.76
C VAL A 8 26.06 -13.11 -4.66
N ALA A 9 24.98 -13.34 -5.40
CA ALA A 9 24.26 -14.61 -5.39
C ALA A 9 24.21 -15.23 -6.80
N ARG A 10 24.16 -16.57 -6.87
CA ARG A 10 23.81 -17.25 -8.14
C ARG A 10 22.47 -16.70 -8.65
N TYR A 11 22.34 -16.56 -9.97
CA TYR A 11 21.21 -15.89 -10.63
C TYR A 11 19.84 -16.37 -10.09
N ASP A 12 19.67 -17.67 -9.89
CA ASP A 12 18.43 -18.25 -9.37
C ASP A 12 18.12 -17.79 -7.93
N MET A 13 19.14 -17.71 -7.07
CA MET A 13 18.98 -17.20 -5.71
C MET A 13 18.75 -15.69 -5.69
N ALA A 14 19.41 -14.94 -6.56
CA ALA A 14 19.19 -13.51 -6.76
C ALA A 14 17.73 -13.20 -7.12
N VAL A 15 17.16 -13.97 -8.06
CA VAL A 15 15.75 -13.86 -8.46
C VAL A 15 14.82 -14.22 -7.31
N ILE A 16 15.07 -15.31 -6.59
CA ILE A 16 14.24 -15.73 -5.44
C ILE A 16 14.27 -14.68 -4.33
N ILE A 17 15.45 -14.19 -3.95
CA ILE A 17 15.62 -13.17 -2.90
C ILE A 17 14.92 -11.88 -3.32
N THR A 18 15.12 -11.42 -4.55
CA THR A 18 14.47 -10.22 -5.08
C THR A 18 12.96 -10.36 -5.09
N GLN A 19 12.44 -11.52 -5.50
CA GLN A 19 11.00 -11.79 -5.51
C GLN A 19 10.42 -11.79 -4.10
N LEU A 20 11.08 -12.44 -3.14
CA LEU A 20 10.63 -12.49 -1.76
C LEU A 20 10.71 -11.13 -1.06
N ILE A 21 11.70 -10.28 -1.40
CA ILE A 21 11.75 -8.88 -0.96
C ILE A 21 10.55 -8.10 -1.51
N ASN A 22 10.26 -8.25 -2.81
CA ASN A 22 9.14 -7.59 -3.48
C ASN A 22 7.78 -8.03 -2.91
N ASP A 23 7.65 -9.31 -2.57
CA ASP A 23 6.44 -9.90 -2.00
C ASP A 23 6.33 -9.70 -0.47
N LYS A 24 7.25 -8.93 0.12
CA LYS A 24 7.31 -8.59 1.56
C LYS A 24 7.55 -9.79 2.50
N TYR A 25 8.14 -10.87 2.01
CA TYR A 25 8.57 -12.03 2.80
C TYR A 25 9.98 -11.89 3.37
N PHE A 26 10.59 -10.71 3.27
CA PHE A 26 11.92 -10.43 3.83
C PHE A 26 12.05 -10.83 5.31
N THR A 27 11.02 -10.60 6.12
CA THR A 27 10.96 -11.05 7.52
C THR A 27 11.08 -12.57 7.68
N LEU A 28 10.56 -13.36 6.75
CA LEU A 28 10.61 -14.83 6.85
C LEU A 28 12.00 -15.39 6.55
N ILE A 29 12.79 -14.68 5.73
CA ILE A 29 14.14 -15.12 5.35
C ILE A 29 15.15 -14.71 6.42
N VAL A 30 15.06 -13.47 6.86
CA VAL A 30 16.11 -12.82 7.66
C VAL A 30 15.74 -12.76 9.15
N GLY A 31 14.47 -12.97 9.49
CA GLY A 31 13.98 -12.80 10.85
C GLY A 31 14.60 -13.75 11.88
N GLU A 32 14.91 -14.99 11.51
CA GLU A 32 15.60 -15.94 12.40
C GLU A 32 17.12 -15.67 12.48
N LEU A 33 17.68 -14.98 11.49
CA LEU A 33 19.12 -14.71 11.40
C LEU A 33 19.51 -13.39 12.10
N VAL A 34 18.54 -12.55 12.44
CA VAL A 34 18.78 -11.24 13.07
C VAL A 34 18.45 -11.31 14.56
N PRO A 35 19.41 -10.97 15.45
CA PRO A 35 19.15 -10.91 16.88
C PRO A 35 18.02 -9.92 17.21
N ILE A 36 17.01 -10.39 17.94
CA ILE A 36 15.77 -9.65 18.23
C ILE A 36 16.05 -8.36 19.00
N GLU A 37 17.08 -8.34 19.84
CA GLU A 37 17.45 -7.19 20.67
C GLU A 37 18.07 -6.04 19.89
N THR A 38 18.42 -6.23 18.61
CA THR A 38 19.06 -5.15 17.85
C THR A 38 18.08 -3.98 17.61
N PRO A 39 18.47 -2.72 17.94
CA PRO A 39 17.58 -1.57 17.83
C PRO A 39 17.12 -1.31 16.39
N VAL A 40 17.97 -1.66 15.40
CA VAL A 40 17.64 -1.59 13.97
C VAL A 40 16.49 -2.54 13.60
N TRP A 41 16.50 -3.74 14.17
CA TRP A 41 15.44 -4.71 13.94
C TRP A 41 14.14 -4.30 14.63
N GLN A 42 14.22 -3.77 15.85
CA GLN A 42 13.07 -3.21 16.56
C GLN A 42 12.42 -2.06 15.79
N LEU A 43 13.22 -1.17 15.19
CA LEU A 43 12.73 -0.09 14.33
C LEU A 43 11.93 -0.64 13.14
N TYR A 44 12.44 -1.69 12.51
CA TYR A 44 11.80 -2.36 11.38
C TYR A 44 10.50 -3.08 11.79
N ILE A 45 10.50 -3.82 12.91
CA ILE A 45 9.30 -4.46 13.46
C ILE A 45 8.22 -3.41 13.75
N ALA A 46 8.58 -2.28 14.38
CA ALA A 46 7.64 -1.20 14.66
C ALA A 46 7.03 -0.65 13.37
N LEU A 47 7.85 -0.43 12.33
CA LEU A 47 7.36 -0.01 11.02
C LEU A 47 6.42 -1.05 10.41
N ARG A 48 6.75 -2.34 10.51
CA ARG A 48 5.92 -3.42 9.96
C ARG A 48 4.54 -3.44 10.63
N LYS A 49 4.49 -3.32 11.95
CA LYS A 49 3.24 -3.23 12.74
C LYS A 49 2.39 -2.03 12.34
N ILE A 50 3.01 -0.86 12.13
CA ILE A 50 2.31 0.35 11.63
C ILE A 50 1.67 0.04 10.27
N VAL A 51 2.42 -0.54 9.34
CA VAL A 51 1.91 -0.89 8.00
C VAL A 51 0.77 -1.89 8.09
N ASP A 52 0.84 -2.89 8.98
CA ASP A 52 -0.22 -3.87 9.16
C ASP A 52 -1.53 -3.22 9.63
N ILE A 53 -1.47 -2.34 10.62
CA ILE A 53 -2.65 -1.59 11.07
C ILE A 53 -3.18 -0.71 9.93
N CYS A 54 -2.32 0.06 9.26
CA CYS A 54 -2.74 0.94 8.16
C CYS A 54 -3.35 0.21 6.97
N CYS A 55 -2.93 -1.03 6.70
CA CYS A 55 -3.40 -1.85 5.59
C CYS A 55 -4.59 -2.75 5.94
N ALA A 56 -4.99 -2.84 7.21
CA ALA A 56 -6.14 -3.65 7.62
C ALA A 56 -7.45 -3.02 7.10
N LYS A 57 -8.34 -3.86 6.57
CA LYS A 57 -9.63 -3.45 5.99
C LYS A 57 -10.71 -3.25 7.05
N THR A 58 -10.58 -3.91 8.19
CA THR A 58 -11.53 -3.89 9.31
C THR A 58 -10.73 -3.72 10.58
N ILE A 59 -10.98 -2.63 11.31
CA ILE A 59 -10.18 -2.23 12.46
C ILE A 59 -11.13 -1.74 13.56
N GLN A 60 -10.80 -2.05 14.82
CA GLN A 60 -11.51 -1.55 15.99
C GLN A 60 -11.04 -0.14 16.36
N SER A 61 -11.89 0.65 17.01
CA SER A 61 -11.57 2.03 17.41
C SER A 61 -10.31 2.10 18.28
N GLU A 62 -10.11 1.12 19.16
CA GLU A 62 -9.02 1.06 20.14
C GLU A 62 -7.65 0.91 19.47
N CYS A 63 -7.62 0.42 18.22
CA CYS A 63 -6.38 0.33 17.44
C CYS A 63 -5.77 1.71 17.13
N SER A 64 -6.51 2.82 17.26
CA SER A 64 -5.95 4.17 17.11
C SER A 64 -4.89 4.44 18.17
N HIS A 65 -5.16 4.08 19.42
CA HIS A 65 -4.23 4.29 20.54
C HIS A 65 -2.99 3.41 20.39
N LEU A 66 -3.19 2.16 19.98
CA LEU A 66 -2.10 1.24 19.68
C LEU A 66 -1.21 1.79 18.55
N LEU A 67 -1.82 2.33 17.49
CA LEU A 67 -1.09 2.93 16.38
C LEU A 67 -0.24 4.11 16.85
N ASP A 68 -0.80 5.01 17.66
CA ASP A 68 -0.08 6.18 18.19
C ASP A 68 1.12 5.76 19.06
N GLN A 69 0.96 4.72 19.90
CA GLN A 69 2.05 4.18 20.70
C GLN A 69 3.17 3.58 19.83
N ILE A 70 2.82 2.78 18.82
CA ILE A 70 3.82 2.16 17.95
C ILE A 70 4.53 3.21 17.09
N VAL A 71 3.82 4.24 16.62
CA VAL A 71 4.40 5.37 15.88
C VAL A 71 5.37 6.17 16.76
N ALA A 72 5.01 6.44 18.01
CA ALA A 72 5.90 7.12 18.95
C ALA A 72 7.20 6.34 19.18
N GLU A 73 7.11 5.02 19.39
CA GLU A 73 8.27 4.17 19.58
C GLU A 73 9.13 4.07 18.30
N HIS A 74 8.49 3.93 17.14
CA HIS A 74 9.18 3.94 15.84
C HIS A 74 9.96 5.26 15.63
N ASN A 75 9.33 6.40 15.90
CA ASN A 75 9.97 7.71 15.74
C ASN A 75 11.12 7.90 16.72
N ARG A 76 10.98 7.43 17.96
CA ARG A 76 12.05 7.45 18.98
C ARG A 76 13.27 6.65 18.52
N LEU A 77 13.06 5.41 18.07
CA LEU A 77 14.13 4.56 17.55
C LEU A 77 14.76 5.15 16.27
N TYR A 78 13.96 5.75 15.40
CA TYR A 78 14.44 6.37 14.17
C TYR A 78 15.39 7.54 14.47
N LEU A 79 15.01 8.43 15.39
CA LEU A 79 15.85 9.57 15.80
C LEU A 79 17.15 9.10 16.44
N LEU A 80 17.08 8.07 17.31
CA LEU A 80 18.25 7.49 17.97
C LEU A 80 19.24 6.90 16.96
N LEU A 81 18.76 6.13 15.98
CA LEU A 81 19.61 5.43 15.00
C LEU A 81 20.09 6.33 13.87
N SER A 82 19.27 7.29 13.44
CA SER A 82 19.60 8.13 12.29
C SER A 82 20.42 9.36 12.66
N GLY A 83 20.39 9.82 13.92
CA GLY A 83 21.06 11.06 14.35
C GLY A 83 20.59 12.31 13.58
N SER A 84 19.42 12.25 12.95
CA SER A 84 18.92 13.28 12.03
C SER A 84 17.46 13.61 12.30
N ASN A 85 16.94 14.64 11.61
CA ASN A 85 15.56 15.06 11.75
C ASN A 85 14.56 14.02 11.25
N LEU A 86 13.37 14.04 11.85
CA LEU A 86 12.27 13.18 11.42
C LEU A 86 11.82 13.53 10.00
N LYS A 87 11.74 12.54 9.12
CA LYS A 87 11.23 12.75 7.75
C LYS A 87 9.75 13.16 7.79
N PRO A 88 9.28 14.02 6.87
CA PRO A 88 7.88 14.44 6.82
C PRO A 88 6.86 13.29 6.82
N LYS A 89 7.20 12.18 6.16
CA LYS A 89 6.37 10.96 6.15
C LYS A 89 6.08 10.41 7.55
N PHE A 90 7.08 10.42 8.44
CA PHE A 90 6.97 9.88 9.79
C PHE A 90 6.30 10.88 10.75
N HIS A 91 6.47 12.18 10.49
CA HIS A 91 5.67 13.20 11.17
C HIS A 91 4.17 13.03 10.83
N MET A 92 3.83 12.81 9.56
CA MET A 92 2.45 12.61 9.13
C MET A 92 1.80 11.38 9.78
N LEU A 93 2.56 10.32 10.07
CA LEU A 93 2.08 9.13 10.78
C LEU A 93 1.56 9.44 12.19
N THR A 94 2.04 10.50 12.84
CA THR A 94 1.55 10.89 14.18
C THR A 94 0.09 11.34 14.18
N HIS A 95 -0.44 11.67 13.00
CA HIS A 95 -1.85 12.04 12.83
C HIS A 95 -2.73 10.86 12.45
N TYR A 96 -2.16 9.68 12.20
CA TYR A 96 -2.91 8.55 11.66
C TYR A 96 -3.90 7.96 12.67
N GLY A 97 -3.61 7.97 13.98
CA GLY A 97 -4.58 7.55 15.00
C GLY A 97 -5.87 8.38 14.95
N ARG A 98 -5.74 9.70 14.84
CA ARG A 98 -6.89 10.61 14.68
C ARG A 98 -7.65 10.38 13.37
N LEU A 99 -6.92 10.15 12.28
CA LEU A 99 -7.54 9.86 10.97
C LEU A 99 -8.30 8.52 10.99
N LEU A 100 -7.80 7.52 11.71
CA LEU A 100 -8.45 6.23 11.87
C LEU A 100 -9.81 6.38 12.56
N ILE A 101 -9.89 7.18 13.64
CA ILE A 101 -11.15 7.43 14.35
C ILE A 101 -12.14 8.19 13.45
N LYS A 102 -11.67 9.18 12.70
CA LYS A 102 -12.53 10.06 11.90
C LYS A 102 -13.02 9.41 10.59
N ASN A 103 -12.14 8.71 9.88
CA ASN A 103 -12.39 8.19 8.54
C ASN A 103 -12.56 6.66 8.50
N GLY A 104 -12.27 5.97 9.60
CA GLY A 104 -12.21 4.50 9.63
C GLY A 104 -10.90 3.95 9.04
N PRO A 105 -10.92 2.71 8.52
CA PRO A 105 -9.74 2.02 8.02
C PRO A 105 -9.01 2.77 6.90
N LEU A 106 -7.73 3.11 7.12
CA LEU A 106 -6.93 3.98 6.25
C LEU A 106 -6.71 3.42 4.84
N ILE A 107 -6.70 2.10 4.69
CA ILE A 107 -6.53 1.43 3.38
C ILE A 107 -7.64 1.79 2.40
N LEU A 108 -8.86 2.08 2.90
CA LEU A 108 -10.01 2.41 2.07
C LEU A 108 -9.90 3.81 1.46
N THR A 109 -9.16 4.70 2.11
CA THR A 109 -8.83 6.05 1.62
C THR A 109 -7.52 6.11 0.81
N SER A 110 -6.87 4.97 0.59
CA SER A 110 -5.56 4.93 -0.07
C SER A 110 -5.65 5.09 -1.59
N CYS A 111 -4.61 5.69 -2.18
CA CYS A 111 -4.50 5.85 -3.64
C CYS A 111 -3.97 4.61 -4.38
N ILE A 112 -3.72 3.50 -3.68
CA ILE A 112 -3.10 2.29 -4.26
C ILE A 112 -3.95 1.74 -5.44
N ARG A 113 -5.28 1.79 -5.32
CA ARG A 113 -6.19 1.32 -6.37
C ARG A 113 -6.16 2.24 -7.60
N PHE A 114 -5.98 3.54 -7.41
CA PHE A 114 -5.83 4.49 -8.52
C PHE A 114 -4.53 4.23 -9.28
N GLU A 115 -3.43 4.00 -8.56
CA GLU A 115 -2.15 3.65 -9.18
C GLU A 115 -2.19 2.32 -9.95
N ALA A 116 -2.88 1.31 -9.40
CA ALA A 116 -3.10 0.05 -10.11
C ALA A 116 -3.88 0.26 -11.42
N LYS A 117 -4.85 1.18 -11.45
CA LYS A 117 -5.60 1.53 -12.67
C LYS A 117 -4.71 2.24 -13.70
N HIS A 118 -3.77 3.08 -13.26
CA HIS A 118 -2.82 3.74 -14.17
C HIS A 118 -1.96 2.76 -14.96
N LYS A 119 -1.59 1.60 -14.39
CA LYS A 119 -0.82 0.56 -15.10
C LYS A 119 -1.51 0.11 -16.40
N ILE A 120 -2.82 -0.13 -16.32
CA ILE A 120 -3.65 -0.53 -17.46
C ILE A 120 -3.68 0.59 -18.51
N LEU A 121 -3.81 1.84 -18.06
CA LEU A 121 -3.87 2.98 -18.95
C LEU A 121 -2.56 3.20 -19.71
N LYS A 122 -1.42 3.04 -19.02
CA LYS A 122 -0.08 3.07 -19.64
C LYS A 122 0.09 1.98 -20.69
N ALA A 123 -0.40 0.77 -20.43
CA ALA A 123 -0.37 -0.31 -21.41
C ALA A 123 -1.17 0.05 -22.68
N PHE A 124 -2.35 0.67 -22.53
CA PHE A 124 -3.11 1.16 -23.68
C PHE A 124 -2.37 2.27 -24.43
N ALA A 125 -1.81 3.24 -23.72
CA ALA A 125 -1.04 4.32 -24.31
C ALA A 125 0.13 3.81 -25.17
N ASN A 126 0.85 2.79 -24.67
CA ASN A 126 1.98 2.19 -25.37
C ASN A 126 1.53 1.41 -26.62
N SER A 127 0.37 0.77 -26.58
CA SER A 127 -0.17 -0.01 -27.72
C SER A 127 -0.72 0.84 -28.86
N ILE A 128 -1.09 2.10 -28.59
CA ILE A 128 -1.60 3.01 -29.62
C ILE A 128 -0.37 3.58 -30.37
N PRO A 129 -0.37 3.66 -31.71
CA PRO A 129 0.72 4.32 -32.45
C PRO A 129 0.48 5.84 -32.62
N CYS A 130 -0.77 6.27 -32.74
CA CYS A 130 -1.13 7.69 -32.87
C CYS A 130 -1.04 8.42 -31.52
N ARG A 131 -0.30 9.54 -31.46
CA ARG A 131 -0.16 10.38 -30.25
C ARG A 131 -1.04 11.63 -30.25
N ILE A 132 -1.73 11.91 -31.36
CA ILE A 132 -2.63 13.05 -31.46
C ILE A 132 -3.79 12.82 -30.48
N ASN A 133 -4.00 13.77 -29.56
CA ASN A 133 -5.07 13.73 -28.56
C ASN A 133 -5.14 12.42 -27.76
N LEU A 134 -3.99 11.86 -27.37
CA LEU A 134 -3.92 10.58 -26.66
C LEU A 134 -4.83 10.53 -25.42
N GLY A 135 -4.93 11.63 -24.66
CA GLY A 135 -5.82 11.72 -23.50
C GLY A 135 -7.29 11.48 -23.84
N HIS A 136 -7.77 12.02 -24.97
CA HIS A 136 -9.14 11.80 -25.45
C HIS A 136 -9.37 10.35 -25.84
N THR A 137 -8.43 9.74 -26.56
CA THR A 137 -8.50 8.31 -26.94
C THR A 137 -8.55 7.39 -25.71
N LEU A 138 -7.71 7.67 -24.71
CA LEU A 138 -7.68 6.93 -23.46
C LEU A 138 -8.98 7.11 -22.64
N ALA A 139 -9.51 8.33 -22.58
CA ALA A 139 -10.77 8.63 -21.91
C ALA A 139 -11.93 7.85 -22.54
N ASN A 140 -12.05 7.89 -23.87
CA ASN A 140 -13.09 7.14 -24.61
C ASN A 140 -12.97 5.63 -24.36
N LYS A 141 -11.74 5.09 -24.34
CA LYS A 141 -11.52 3.67 -24.02
C LYS A 141 -12.00 3.30 -22.62
N ILE A 142 -11.70 4.14 -21.61
CA ILE A 142 -12.18 3.92 -20.24
C ILE A 142 -13.72 3.98 -20.19
N GLN A 143 -14.33 4.96 -20.87
CA GLN A 143 -15.80 5.11 -20.91
C GLN A 143 -16.47 3.88 -21.54
N LEU A 144 -15.95 3.38 -22.67
CA LEU A 144 -16.47 2.17 -23.32
C LEU A 144 -16.30 0.91 -22.44
N GLN A 145 -15.15 0.77 -21.76
CA GLN A 145 -14.95 -0.32 -20.81
C GLN A 145 -15.94 -0.25 -19.64
N MET A 146 -16.25 0.95 -19.16
CA MET A 146 -17.23 1.14 -18.09
C MET A 146 -18.65 0.80 -18.56
N ALA A 147 -19.05 1.28 -19.74
CA ALA A 147 -20.35 0.98 -20.34
C ALA A 147 -20.55 -0.53 -20.52
N SER A 148 -19.55 -1.24 -21.04
CA SER A 148 -19.57 -2.70 -21.17
C SER A 148 -19.74 -3.41 -19.83
N ARG A 149 -19.06 -2.96 -18.77
CA ARG A 149 -19.22 -3.52 -17.41
C ARG A 149 -20.63 -3.33 -16.87
N TYR A 150 -21.23 -2.16 -17.09
CA TYR A 150 -22.62 -1.91 -16.69
C TYR A 150 -23.59 -2.81 -17.44
N LEU A 151 -23.46 -2.94 -18.75
CA LEU A 151 -24.36 -3.79 -19.55
C LEU A 151 -24.27 -5.27 -19.17
N THR A 152 -23.07 -5.74 -18.81
CA THR A 152 -22.83 -7.15 -18.45
C THR A 152 -22.98 -7.43 -16.95
N MET A 153 -23.26 -6.41 -16.13
CA MET A 153 -23.26 -6.49 -14.65
C MET A 153 -21.97 -7.11 -14.07
N SER A 154 -20.87 -7.08 -14.82
CA SER A 154 -19.64 -7.78 -14.47
C SER A 154 -18.86 -7.02 -13.39
N GLY A 155 -18.64 -7.68 -12.25
CA GLY A 155 -17.84 -7.12 -11.14
C GLY A 155 -18.52 -6.01 -10.34
N LEU A 156 -19.84 -5.80 -10.52
CA LEU A 156 -20.63 -4.78 -9.80
C LEU A 156 -21.41 -5.33 -8.59
N GLY A 157 -21.53 -6.66 -8.48
CA GLY A 157 -22.40 -7.35 -7.50
C GLY A 157 -22.28 -6.87 -6.04
N PRO A 158 -21.08 -6.74 -5.45
CA PRO A 158 -20.96 -6.33 -4.04
C PRO A 158 -21.35 -4.86 -3.79
N PHE A 159 -21.18 -3.99 -4.79
CA PHE A 159 -21.36 -2.54 -4.64
C PHE A 159 -22.83 -2.13 -4.76
N VAL A 160 -23.58 -2.78 -5.67
CA VAL A 160 -25.01 -2.53 -5.86
C VAL A 160 -25.81 -3.00 -4.63
N HIS A 161 -25.40 -4.09 -3.99
CA HIS A 161 -26.06 -4.59 -2.78
C HIS A 161 -25.88 -3.64 -1.58
N PHE A 162 -24.71 -3.01 -1.44
CA PHE A 162 -24.44 -2.04 -0.37
C PHE A 162 -25.25 -0.74 -0.55
N LEU A 163 -25.35 -0.22 -1.78
CA LEU A 163 -26.17 0.95 -2.10
C LEU A 163 -27.67 0.68 -1.92
N ALA A 164 -28.15 -0.51 -2.30
CA ALA A 164 -29.54 -0.91 -2.10
C ALA A 164 -29.93 -1.04 -0.61
N GLN A 165 -28.97 -1.38 0.26
CA GLN A 165 -29.19 -1.45 1.71
C GLN A 165 -29.27 -0.07 2.37
N GLN A 166 -28.50 0.92 1.90
CA GLN A 166 -28.56 2.29 2.43
C GLN A 166 -29.84 3.04 2.02
N ILE A 167 -30.43 2.72 0.87
CA ILE A 167 -31.67 3.35 0.40
C ILE A 167 -32.91 2.86 1.19
N LYS A 168 -32.84 1.69 1.83
CA LYS A 168 -33.95 1.16 2.68
C LYS A 168 -33.97 1.71 4.12
N LEU A 169 -33.01 2.57 4.48
CA LEU A 169 -32.92 3.19 5.81
C LEU A 169 -33.38 4.66 5.82
N TYR A 170 -34.06 5.11 4.76
CA TYR A 170 -34.76 6.39 4.67
C TYR A 170 -36.22 6.17 4.28
#